data_AF-A0A923TYY9-F1
#
_entry.id   AF-A0A923TYY9-F1
#
_cell.length_a   1.000
_cell.length_b   1.000
_cell.length_c   1.000
_cell.angle_alpha   90.00
_cell.angle_beta   90.00
_cell.angle_gamma   90.00
#
_symmetry.space_group_name_H-M   'P 1'
#
loop_
_entity.id
_entity.type
_entity.pdbx_description
1 polymer ?
#
loop_
_entity_poly.entity_id
_entity_poly.type
_entity_poly.pdbx_seq_one_letter_code
_entity_poly.pdbx_strand_id
1 'polypeptide(L)'
;MQGSKPFTIGFVTDPCLSREKTQIALRALNSLRNFAEIRYYPGTLTEEELVDRVKRETLDLLMLPWHQYLHCQKLEAHFGLTRTHGPTMVGYFAEDVSPVEIQEEDHHFRAILIDLNRLATTEASTILRSLLRDSTRWGVRSLLGPSAALHFESWSAQVGMGFRMDTVLGLNEIANSHWNKRANSLRVLVSAFWSLIFDNGPGKADRSRSNADRATRAYFEVGVDAHCLGLRLCYTEPGWKVKDVLHQFWPGALTPSTAGQILLQYSDLVRIHVDPDSSEIEVVCALFPSGPAERATDLLRTLWIEPLSNMTRLERFSESPETQEHYHRPLVTHHALIGNAAEKIDELKKQVDEKDKEIEELKSRGVQKENVFIYPSGLDGEQLIDLVNRRLAEIKAKMKSLTAQYQALHQDRDDELKEAARLMKELRELSSQQKNWIARLSDIVQNFHEKAAAAAGERAAATATLTSTNQATAKPELSEEETALAASGTQTREKFGSTRNGSKKRAA
;
A
#
# COMPACT_ATOMS: atom_id res chain seq x y z
N MET A 1 47.54 -14.73 -22.96
CA MET A 1 47.39 -13.29 -23.29
C MET A 1 46.61 -12.63 -22.17
N GLN A 2 47.30 -11.89 -21.28
CA GLN A 2 46.59 -11.05 -20.29
C GLN A 2 46.03 -9.86 -21.06
N GLY A 3 44.70 -9.78 -21.18
CA GLY A 3 44.05 -8.61 -21.73
C GLY A 3 44.44 -7.36 -20.94
N SER A 4 44.63 -6.23 -21.62
CA SER A 4 44.83 -4.94 -20.96
C SER A 4 43.71 -4.71 -19.97
N LYS A 5 44.05 -4.39 -18.71
CA LYS A 5 43.04 -4.09 -17.70
C LYS A 5 42.32 -2.80 -18.09
N PRO A 6 40.99 -2.74 -17.98
CA PRO A 6 40.21 -1.61 -18.48
C PRO A 6 40.31 -0.35 -17.61
N PHE A 7 40.84 -0.45 -16.39
CA PHE A 7 40.90 0.65 -15.43
C PHE A 7 42.32 0.86 -14.89
N THR A 8 42.66 2.10 -14.54
CA THR A 8 43.92 2.51 -13.92
C THR A 8 43.66 3.29 -12.64
N ILE A 9 44.30 2.87 -11.54
CA ILE A 9 44.18 3.47 -10.21
C ILE A 9 45.54 4.04 -9.80
N GLY A 10 45.58 5.33 -9.50
CA GLY A 10 46.70 5.97 -8.81
C GLY A 10 46.53 5.85 -7.29
N PHE A 11 47.54 5.38 -6.59
CA PHE A 11 47.54 5.27 -5.12
C PHE A 11 48.74 6.01 -4.54
N VAL A 12 48.48 7.12 -3.85
CA VAL A 12 49.49 7.89 -3.12
C VAL A 12 49.67 7.28 -1.73
N THR A 13 50.88 6.83 -1.41
CA THR A 13 51.18 6.20 -0.13
C THR A 13 51.19 7.22 0.99
N ASP A 14 50.51 6.95 2.10
CA ASP A 14 50.55 7.81 3.29
C ASP A 14 51.86 7.57 4.09
N PRO A 15 52.73 8.59 4.24
CA PRO A 15 53.97 8.48 5.00
C PRO A 15 53.76 8.48 6.52
N CYS A 16 52.59 8.92 7.00
CA CYS A 16 52.27 9.03 8.42
C CYS A 16 51.75 7.70 8.99
N LEU A 17 51.27 6.79 8.14
CA LEU A 17 50.76 5.49 8.58
C LEU A 17 51.85 4.60 9.15
N SER A 18 51.52 3.92 10.25
CA SER A 18 52.36 2.84 10.76
C SER A 18 52.43 1.69 9.76
N ARG A 19 53.50 0.87 9.85
CA ARG A 19 53.69 -0.29 8.97
C ARG A 19 52.47 -1.21 8.89
N GLU A 20 51.79 -1.43 10.01
CA GLU A 20 50.58 -2.25 10.05
C GLU A 20 49.44 -1.62 9.26
N LYS A 21 49.18 -0.33 9.45
CA LYS A 21 48.11 0.40 8.75
C LYS A 21 48.40 0.53 7.25
N THR A 22 49.66 0.72 6.87
CA THR A 22 50.07 0.66 5.46
C THR A 22 49.72 -0.69 4.83
N GLN A 23 49.95 -1.80 5.54
CA GLN A 23 49.60 -3.14 5.03
C GLN A 23 48.10 -3.33 4.86
N ILE A 24 47.28 -2.76 5.75
CA ILE A 24 45.81 -2.79 5.62
C ILE A 24 45.39 -2.09 4.33
N ALA A 25 45.85 -0.85 4.11
CA ALA A 25 45.55 -0.10 2.89
C ALA A 25 46.02 -0.85 1.62
N LEU A 26 47.25 -1.36 1.64
CA LEU A 26 47.79 -2.12 0.50
C LEU A 26 47.02 -3.41 0.20
N ARG A 27 46.49 -4.11 1.21
CA ARG A 27 45.64 -5.30 0.99
C ARG A 27 44.34 -4.94 0.27
N ALA A 28 43.67 -3.86 0.71
CA ALA A 28 42.45 -3.36 0.08
C ALA A 28 42.66 -2.88 -1.36
N LEU A 29 43.83 -2.30 -1.66
CA LEU A 29 44.20 -1.93 -3.02
C LEU A 29 44.53 -3.17 -3.85
N ASN A 30 45.33 -4.09 -3.31
CA ASN A 30 45.83 -5.25 -4.05
C ASN A 30 44.73 -6.21 -4.50
N SER A 31 43.59 -6.27 -3.80
CA SER A 31 42.42 -7.04 -4.24
C SER A 31 41.80 -6.51 -5.54
N LEU A 32 42.05 -5.24 -5.90
CA LEU A 32 41.60 -4.64 -7.16
C LEU A 32 42.51 -4.96 -8.35
N ARG A 33 43.69 -5.57 -8.12
CA ARG A 33 44.64 -5.88 -9.21
C ARG A 33 44.06 -6.79 -10.28
N ASN A 34 43.03 -7.57 -9.98
CA ASN A 34 42.37 -8.40 -11.00
C ASN A 34 41.50 -7.57 -11.97
N PHE A 35 41.13 -6.35 -11.59
CA PHE A 35 40.20 -5.48 -12.34
C PHE A 35 40.88 -4.22 -12.89
N ALA A 36 41.92 -3.73 -12.21
CA ALA A 36 42.60 -2.48 -12.55
C ALA A 36 44.14 -2.60 -12.49
N GLU A 37 44.81 -1.77 -13.27
CA GLU A 37 46.23 -1.47 -13.10
C GLU A 37 46.40 -0.52 -11.92
N ILE A 38 47.32 -0.83 -11.00
CA ILE A 38 47.56 0.00 -9.82
C ILE A 38 48.94 0.63 -9.94
N ARG A 39 48.98 1.96 -9.88
CA ARG A 39 50.19 2.77 -9.93
C ARG A 39 50.43 3.39 -8.56
N TYR A 40 51.62 3.16 -8.02
CA TYR A 40 52.00 3.66 -6.70
C TYR A 40 52.77 4.97 -6.86
N TYR A 41 52.35 5.97 -6.10
CA TYR A 41 53.01 7.27 -6.03
C TYR A 41 53.49 7.52 -4.59
N PRO A 42 54.66 8.17 -4.42
CA PRO A 42 55.14 8.52 -3.10
C PRO A 42 54.29 9.63 -2.48
N GLY A 43 54.05 9.55 -1.17
CA GLY A 43 53.30 10.56 -0.41
C GLY A 43 54.00 11.92 -0.28
N THR A 44 55.26 12.01 -0.71
CA THR A 44 56.04 13.24 -0.71
C THR A 44 55.82 14.10 -1.95
N LEU A 45 54.98 13.66 -2.91
CA LEU A 45 54.69 14.46 -4.11
C LEU A 45 53.96 15.74 -3.73
N THR A 46 54.35 16.86 -4.35
CA THR A 46 53.58 18.10 -4.23
C THR A 46 52.30 18.01 -5.06
N GLU A 47 51.35 18.91 -4.79
CA GLU A 47 50.12 18.98 -5.58
C GLU A 47 50.42 19.24 -7.06
N GLU A 48 51.38 20.12 -7.39
CA GLU A 48 51.76 20.40 -8.78
C GLU A 48 52.30 19.15 -9.50
N GLU A 49 53.17 18.39 -8.85
CA GLU A 49 53.71 17.14 -9.42
C GLU A 49 52.60 16.11 -9.65
N LEU A 50 51.64 16.05 -8.74
CA LEU A 50 50.50 15.15 -8.84
C LEU A 50 49.56 15.57 -9.99
N VAL A 51 49.27 16.88 -10.15
CA VAL A 51 48.53 17.42 -11.31
C VAL A 51 49.21 17.02 -12.62
N ASP A 52 50.53 17.20 -12.72
CA ASP A 52 51.27 16.88 -13.93
C ASP A 52 51.24 15.39 -14.25
N ARG A 53 51.30 14.53 -13.23
CA ARG A 53 51.15 13.07 -13.41
C ARG A 53 49.76 12.71 -13.89
N VAL A 54 48.70 13.20 -13.23
CA VAL A 54 47.31 12.90 -13.61
C VAL A 54 46.99 13.41 -15.03
N LYS A 55 47.61 14.50 -15.49
CA LYS A 55 47.46 14.96 -16.88
C LYS A 55 48.16 14.05 -17.89
N ARG A 56 49.33 13.51 -17.54
CA ARG A 56 50.11 12.62 -18.41
C ARG A 56 49.57 11.20 -18.43
N GLU A 57 49.03 10.76 -17.30
CA GLU A 57 48.56 9.42 -17.05
C GLU A 57 47.03 9.40 -17.00
N THR A 58 46.38 8.69 -17.91
CA THR A 58 44.92 8.53 -17.87
C THR A 58 44.56 7.62 -16.69
N LEU A 59 44.12 8.23 -15.58
CA LEU A 59 43.68 7.55 -14.36
C LEU A 59 42.15 7.59 -14.27
N ASP A 60 41.53 6.49 -13.83
CA ASP A 60 40.09 6.42 -13.53
C ASP A 60 39.81 6.80 -12.06
N LEU A 61 40.72 6.44 -11.16
CA LEU A 61 40.62 6.70 -9.72
C LEU A 61 41.99 7.13 -9.19
N LEU A 62 42.00 8.17 -8.36
CA LEU A 62 43.16 8.65 -7.62
C LEU A 62 42.85 8.60 -6.12
N MET A 63 43.58 7.77 -5.40
CA MET A 63 43.48 7.63 -3.96
C MET A 63 44.61 8.39 -3.28
N LEU A 64 44.23 9.25 -2.34
CA LEU A 64 45.10 10.15 -1.59
C LEU A 64 44.91 9.91 -0.09
N PRO A 65 45.95 10.05 0.74
CA PRO A 65 45.77 10.14 2.18
C PRO A 65 44.71 11.21 2.51
N TRP A 66 43.80 10.93 3.45
CA TRP A 66 42.65 11.80 3.73
C TRP A 66 43.05 13.27 4.01
N HIS A 67 44.13 13.48 4.77
CA HIS A 67 44.64 14.82 5.10
C HIS A 67 45.20 15.54 3.85
N GLN A 68 45.83 14.82 2.92
CA GLN A 68 46.29 15.40 1.66
C GLN A 68 45.11 15.69 0.72
N TYR A 69 44.14 14.78 0.65
CA TYR A 69 42.92 14.95 -0.15
C TYR A 69 42.19 16.25 0.19
N LEU A 70 42.02 16.55 1.49
CA LEU A 70 41.34 17.76 1.94
C LEU A 70 42.06 19.05 1.49
N HIS A 71 43.38 19.03 1.30
CA HIS A 71 44.14 20.21 0.89
C HIS A 71 44.41 20.31 -0.62
N CYS A 72 44.05 19.31 -1.42
CA CYS A 72 44.30 19.27 -2.87
C CYS A 72 43.29 20.11 -3.69
N GLN A 73 43.34 21.43 -3.54
CA GLN A 73 42.40 22.37 -4.16
C GLN A 73 42.56 22.53 -5.68
N LYS A 74 43.79 22.53 -6.20
CA LYS A 74 44.06 22.69 -7.65
C LYS A 74 43.62 21.46 -8.42
N LEU A 75 43.89 20.27 -7.88
CA LEU A 75 43.43 19.01 -8.48
C LEU A 75 41.92 18.94 -8.52
N GLU A 76 41.27 19.28 -7.40
CA GLU A 76 39.80 19.28 -7.31
C GLU A 76 39.19 20.35 -8.23
N ALA A 77 39.77 21.54 -8.34
CA ALA A 77 39.33 22.55 -9.30
C ALA A 77 39.51 22.10 -10.76
N HIS A 78 40.54 21.32 -11.06
CA HIS A 78 40.84 20.87 -12.43
C HIS A 78 39.96 19.69 -12.87
N PHE A 79 39.77 18.70 -11.99
CA PHE A 79 39.12 17.42 -12.32
C PHE A 79 37.80 17.18 -11.59
N GLY A 80 37.56 17.82 -10.44
CA GLY A 80 36.32 17.69 -9.68
C GLY A 80 35.12 18.39 -10.33
N LEU A 81 35.36 19.44 -11.13
CA LEU A 81 34.31 20.19 -11.83
C LEU A 81 33.92 19.58 -13.19
N THR A 82 34.81 18.83 -13.83
CA THR A 82 34.58 18.31 -15.19
C THR A 82 33.98 16.90 -15.11
N ARG A 83 32.65 16.80 -15.28
CA ARG A 83 31.86 15.55 -15.27
C ARG A 83 32.34 14.45 -16.24
N THR A 84 33.40 14.64 -17.03
CA THR A 84 33.79 13.75 -18.13
C THR A 84 35.30 13.59 -18.37
N HIS A 85 36.21 14.27 -17.67
CA HIS A 85 37.62 14.34 -18.09
C HIS A 85 38.69 14.15 -17.01
N GLY A 86 38.35 13.67 -15.81
CA GLY A 86 39.32 13.46 -14.73
C GLY A 86 39.12 12.17 -13.95
N PRO A 87 40.16 11.71 -13.21
CA PRO A 87 39.97 10.62 -12.26
C PRO A 87 39.03 11.03 -11.16
N THR A 88 38.37 10.03 -10.58
CA THR A 88 37.68 10.22 -9.31
C THR A 88 38.70 10.34 -8.20
N MET A 89 38.61 11.39 -7.39
CA MET A 89 39.55 11.58 -6.28
C MET A 89 38.90 11.14 -4.98
N VAL A 90 39.67 10.41 -4.17
CA VAL A 90 39.20 9.85 -2.91
C VAL A 90 40.27 10.00 -1.84
N GLY A 91 39.88 10.53 -0.68
CA GLY A 91 40.65 10.46 0.55
C GLY A 91 40.48 9.09 1.20
N TYR A 92 41.57 8.41 1.53
CA TYR A 92 41.51 7.18 2.32
C TYR A 92 42.18 7.37 3.68
N PHE A 93 41.72 6.60 4.65
CA PHE A 93 42.36 6.47 5.95
C PHE A 93 42.40 5.00 6.36
N ALA A 94 43.49 4.60 7.01
CA ALA A 94 43.67 3.26 7.55
C ALA A 94 43.93 3.29 9.07
N GLU A 95 43.70 4.43 9.70
CA GLU A 95 43.75 4.65 11.14
C GLU A 95 42.37 5.09 11.65
N ASP A 96 42.23 5.20 12.97
CA ASP A 96 41.00 5.75 13.56
C ASP A 96 41.06 7.28 13.45
N VAL A 97 40.11 7.86 12.71
CA VAL A 97 40.00 9.31 12.48
C VAL A 97 38.75 9.81 13.16
N SER A 98 38.87 10.85 13.98
CA SER A 98 37.70 11.50 14.56
C SER A 98 37.03 12.45 13.57
N PRO A 99 35.69 12.55 13.51
CA PRO A 99 35.01 13.57 12.73
C PRO A 99 35.46 15.00 13.06
N VAL A 100 35.94 15.26 14.28
CA VAL A 100 36.42 16.58 14.71
C VAL A 100 37.75 16.96 14.05
N GLU A 101 38.53 15.98 13.58
CA GLU A 101 39.78 16.21 12.85
C GLU A 101 39.54 16.68 11.41
N ILE A 102 38.32 16.50 10.89
CA ILE A 102 37.95 16.83 9.52
C ILE A 102 37.25 18.18 9.51
N GLN A 103 38.04 19.23 9.30
CA GLN A 103 37.51 20.57 9.17
C GLN A 103 36.80 20.74 7.83
N GLU A 104 35.62 21.37 7.84
CA GLU A 104 34.91 21.74 6.62
C GLU A 104 35.74 22.79 5.86
N GLU A 105 36.07 22.53 4.60
CA GLU A 105 36.68 23.54 3.72
C GLU A 105 35.67 23.97 2.64
N ASP A 106 35.49 25.29 2.48
CA ASP A 106 34.52 25.93 1.57
C ASP A 106 34.70 25.60 0.07
N HIS A 107 35.82 24.98 -0.28
CA HIS A 107 36.28 24.79 -1.65
C HIS A 107 35.97 23.41 -2.22
N HIS A 108 35.53 22.45 -1.41
CA HIS A 108 35.20 21.11 -1.88
C HIS A 108 33.86 21.08 -2.64
N PHE A 109 33.84 20.42 -3.79
CA PHE A 109 32.64 20.18 -4.59
C PHE A 109 32.09 18.75 -4.43
N ARG A 110 32.82 17.90 -3.71
CA ARG A 110 32.49 16.52 -3.34
C ARG A 110 33.31 16.14 -2.10
N ALA A 111 32.91 15.09 -1.41
CA ALA A 111 33.65 14.54 -0.28
C ALA A 111 33.61 13.01 -0.34
N ILE A 112 34.71 12.38 -0.77
CA ILE A 112 34.81 10.91 -0.80
C ILE A 112 35.94 10.47 0.13
N LEU A 113 35.56 9.99 1.31
CA LEU A 113 36.43 9.57 2.40
C LEU A 113 36.16 8.10 2.71
N ILE A 114 37.16 7.24 2.55
CA ILE A 114 37.01 5.78 2.72
C ILE A 114 37.80 5.25 3.90
N ASP A 115 37.09 4.57 4.80
CA ASP A 115 37.65 3.84 5.94
C ASP A 115 38.20 2.49 5.49
N LEU A 116 39.50 2.39 5.27
CA LEU A 116 40.17 1.10 4.98
C LEU A 116 40.54 0.34 6.26
N ASN A 117 40.45 0.96 7.43
CA ASN A 117 40.83 0.35 8.71
C ASN A 117 39.79 -0.68 9.17
N ARG A 118 38.50 -0.32 9.05
CA ARG A 118 37.41 -1.09 9.66
C ARG A 118 36.57 -1.87 8.65
N LEU A 119 36.76 -1.62 7.36
CA LEU A 119 36.17 -2.43 6.30
C LEU A 119 36.98 -3.70 6.05
N ALA A 120 36.30 -4.83 5.86
CA ALA A 120 36.95 -6.01 5.34
C ALA A 120 37.44 -5.76 3.90
N THR A 121 38.51 -6.46 3.48
CA THR A 121 39.11 -6.29 2.15
C THR A 121 38.10 -6.41 1.01
N THR A 122 37.14 -7.33 1.12
CA THR A 122 36.07 -7.51 0.12
C THR A 122 35.10 -6.34 0.06
N GLU A 123 34.76 -5.75 1.21
CA GLU A 123 33.84 -4.60 1.31
C GLU A 123 34.50 -3.35 0.75
N ALA A 124 35.75 -3.07 1.17
CA ALA A 124 36.55 -2.00 0.60
C ALA A 124 36.70 -2.15 -0.93
N SER A 125 36.93 -3.37 -1.42
CA SER A 125 36.99 -3.65 -2.86
C SER A 125 35.68 -3.38 -3.58
N THR A 126 34.53 -3.66 -2.96
CA THR A 126 33.21 -3.39 -3.54
C THR A 126 32.97 -1.89 -3.66
N ILE A 127 33.25 -1.11 -2.61
CA ILE A 127 33.15 0.36 -2.64
C ILE A 127 34.08 0.93 -3.70
N LEU A 128 35.37 0.56 -3.67
CA LEU A 128 36.36 1.07 -4.63
C LEU A 128 36.04 0.70 -6.08
N ARG A 129 35.48 -0.48 -6.34
CA ARG A 129 35.02 -0.85 -7.70
C ARG A 129 33.87 0.03 -8.18
N SER A 130 32.95 0.39 -7.30
CA SER A 130 31.81 1.25 -7.68
C SER A 130 32.24 2.65 -8.11
N LEU A 131 33.39 3.12 -7.64
CA LEU A 131 33.99 4.40 -8.03
C LEU A 131 34.66 4.35 -9.43
N LEU A 132 34.98 3.17 -9.96
CA LEU A 132 35.63 3.04 -11.28
C LEU A 132 34.67 3.26 -12.46
N ARG A 133 33.35 3.24 -12.21
CA ARG A 133 32.33 3.42 -13.25
C ARG A 133 31.16 4.24 -12.74
N ASP A 134 30.89 5.38 -13.37
CA ASP A 134 29.77 6.26 -13.03
C ASP A 134 28.43 5.53 -12.97
N SER A 135 28.23 4.58 -13.89
CA SER A 135 27.00 3.80 -14.00
C SER A 135 26.73 2.88 -12.81
N THR A 136 27.75 2.57 -12.02
CA THR A 136 27.64 1.74 -10.80
C THR A 136 27.59 2.56 -9.52
N ARG A 137 27.65 3.89 -9.61
CA ARG A 137 27.63 4.77 -8.46
C ARG A 137 26.22 4.96 -7.94
N TRP A 138 25.20 5.01 -8.80
CA TRP A 138 23.82 5.10 -8.36
C TRP A 138 23.29 3.79 -7.77
N GLY A 139 22.27 3.89 -6.90
CA GLY A 139 21.52 2.75 -6.41
C GLY A 139 22.26 1.80 -5.49
N VAL A 140 21.57 0.78 -4.96
CA VAL A 140 22.15 -0.13 -3.96
C VAL A 140 22.71 -1.41 -4.56
N ARG A 141 22.41 -1.73 -5.82
CA ARG A 141 22.83 -3.00 -6.43
C ARG A 141 24.32 -3.17 -6.54
N SER A 142 25.08 -2.10 -6.75
CA SER A 142 26.54 -2.20 -6.84
C SER A 142 27.20 -2.64 -5.52
N LEU A 143 26.49 -2.52 -4.41
CA LEU A 143 26.92 -2.96 -3.08
C LEU A 143 26.45 -4.39 -2.73
N LEU A 144 25.47 -4.91 -3.48
CA LEU A 144 24.80 -6.18 -3.22
C LEU A 144 25.19 -7.23 -4.26
N GLY A 145 24.95 -8.49 -3.93
CA GLY A 145 25.07 -9.61 -4.86
C GLY A 145 24.03 -9.52 -5.98
N PRO A 146 24.31 -10.07 -7.18
CA PRO A 146 23.41 -9.99 -8.34
C PRO A 146 21.99 -10.56 -8.09
N SER A 147 21.86 -11.51 -7.16
CA SER A 147 20.59 -12.16 -6.81
C SER A 147 19.85 -11.52 -5.63
N ALA A 148 20.40 -10.44 -5.03
CA ALA A 148 19.76 -9.77 -3.92
C ALA A 148 18.41 -9.19 -4.34
N ALA A 149 17.36 -9.49 -3.56
CA ALA A 149 16.06 -8.89 -3.75
C ALA A 149 16.08 -7.45 -3.23
N LEU A 150 15.44 -6.54 -3.97
CA LEU A 150 15.23 -5.17 -3.55
C LEU A 150 13.77 -4.99 -3.18
N HIS A 151 13.53 -4.50 -1.97
CA HIS A 151 12.19 -4.19 -1.48
C HIS A 151 11.99 -2.68 -1.51
N PHE A 152 10.92 -2.22 -2.15
CA PHE A 152 10.68 -0.78 -2.33
C PHE A 152 9.34 -0.34 -1.75
N GLU A 153 9.27 0.93 -1.35
CA GLU A 153 8.06 1.59 -0.87
C GLU A 153 8.09 3.09 -1.22
N SER A 154 6.93 3.68 -1.55
CA SER A 154 6.77 5.13 -1.56
C SER A 154 6.41 5.62 -0.16
N TRP A 155 7.14 6.61 0.35
CA TRP A 155 6.89 7.12 1.69
C TRP A 155 5.89 8.27 1.66
N SER A 156 4.66 7.97 2.11
CA SER A 156 3.66 8.96 2.47
C SER A 156 3.69 9.25 3.97
N ALA A 157 3.30 10.47 4.35
CA ALA A 157 3.18 10.89 5.75
C ALA A 157 2.07 10.15 6.54
N GLN A 158 1.23 9.35 5.88
CA GLN A 158 0.07 8.69 6.48
C GLN A 158 0.42 7.44 7.28
N VAL A 159 1.51 6.76 6.95
CA VAL A 159 1.94 5.54 7.65
C VAL A 159 2.97 5.89 8.72
N GLY A 160 2.68 5.51 9.96
CA GLY A 160 3.53 5.81 11.11
C GLY A 160 4.91 5.15 11.02
N MET A 161 5.93 5.89 11.47
CA MET A 161 7.35 5.46 11.43
C MET A 161 7.61 4.13 12.13
N GLY A 162 6.97 3.85 13.27
CA GLY A 162 7.14 2.58 14.00
C GLY A 162 6.81 1.36 13.15
N PHE A 163 5.72 1.43 12.38
CA PHE A 163 5.33 0.36 11.45
C PHE A 163 6.35 0.16 10.33
N ARG A 164 6.94 1.24 9.81
CA ARG A 164 7.99 1.16 8.77
C ARG A 164 9.22 0.43 9.29
N MET A 165 9.62 0.75 10.53
CA MET A 165 10.72 0.04 11.20
C MET A 165 10.40 -1.45 11.35
N ASP A 166 9.21 -1.80 11.85
CA ASP A 166 8.81 -3.19 12.05
C ASP A 166 8.73 -3.95 10.71
N THR A 167 8.30 -3.30 9.64
CA THR A 167 8.24 -3.89 8.30
C THR A 167 9.64 -4.21 7.76
N VAL A 168 10.58 -3.26 7.86
CA VAL A 168 11.97 -3.48 7.45
C VAL A 168 12.61 -4.59 8.29
N LEU A 169 12.44 -4.53 9.61
CA LEU A 169 13.00 -5.54 10.52
C LEU A 169 12.37 -6.92 10.37
N GLY A 170 11.11 -6.98 9.93
CA GLY A 170 10.36 -8.21 9.70
C GLY A 170 10.69 -8.92 8.39
N LEU A 171 11.50 -8.32 7.50
CA LEU A 171 11.98 -8.99 6.30
C LEU A 171 12.74 -10.27 6.69
N ASN A 172 12.45 -11.38 6.02
CA ASN A 172 13.06 -12.68 6.35
C ASN A 172 14.59 -12.66 6.26
N GLU A 173 15.10 -11.89 5.29
CA GLU A 173 16.51 -11.63 5.03
C GLU A 173 17.20 -10.91 6.21
N ILE A 174 16.44 -10.22 7.06
CA ILE A 174 16.93 -9.51 8.25
C ILE A 174 16.59 -10.29 9.53
N ALA A 175 15.31 -10.60 9.74
CA ALA A 175 14.81 -11.23 10.97
C ALA A 175 15.46 -12.59 11.26
N ASN A 176 15.67 -13.39 10.21
CA ASN A 176 16.18 -14.75 10.31
C ASN A 176 17.67 -14.86 9.94
N SER A 177 18.42 -13.76 9.98
CA SER A 177 19.83 -13.73 9.61
C SER A 177 20.71 -13.03 10.67
N HIS A 178 22.01 -12.93 10.37
CA HIS A 178 22.95 -12.23 11.24
C HIS A 178 22.67 -10.71 11.32
N TRP A 179 21.91 -10.15 10.38
CA TRP A 179 21.53 -8.74 10.36
C TRP A 179 20.61 -8.34 11.50
N ASN A 180 19.89 -9.27 12.11
CA ASN A 180 19.08 -8.97 13.31
C ASN A 180 19.92 -8.39 14.46
N LYS A 181 21.22 -8.70 14.52
CA LYS A 181 22.15 -8.07 15.48
C LYS A 181 22.29 -6.55 15.29
N ARG A 182 21.94 -6.05 14.10
CA ARG A 182 21.97 -4.64 13.70
C ARG A 182 20.60 -3.98 13.78
N ALA A 183 19.59 -4.63 14.38
CA ALA A 183 18.22 -4.12 14.44
C ALA A 183 18.12 -2.71 15.03
N ASN A 184 18.91 -2.37 16.06
CA ASN A 184 18.92 -1.02 16.62
C ASN A 184 19.47 0.02 15.63
N SER A 185 20.57 -0.28 14.93
CA SER A 185 21.09 0.58 13.87
C SER A 185 20.05 0.78 12.77
N LEU A 186 19.37 -0.29 12.36
CA LEU A 186 18.32 -0.21 11.34
C LEU A 186 17.16 0.69 11.77
N ARG A 187 16.67 0.58 13.00
CA ARG A 187 15.63 1.48 13.54
C ARG A 187 16.09 2.94 13.47
N VAL A 188 17.30 3.22 13.93
CA VAL A 188 17.86 4.58 13.94
C VAL A 188 18.03 5.13 12.53
N LEU A 189 18.54 4.33 11.59
CA LEU A 189 18.73 4.73 10.20
C LEU A 189 17.39 5.01 9.50
N VAL A 190 16.40 4.12 9.65
CA VAL A 190 15.04 4.32 9.10
C VAL A 190 14.41 5.59 9.69
N SER A 191 14.58 5.83 11.00
CA SER A 191 14.14 7.07 11.65
C SER A 191 14.81 8.30 11.06
N ALA A 192 16.12 8.24 10.83
CA ALA A 192 16.88 9.36 10.28
C ALA A 192 16.48 9.66 8.83
N PHE A 193 16.31 8.64 7.99
CA PHE A 193 15.76 8.81 6.64
C PHE A 193 14.38 9.46 6.67
N TRP A 194 13.50 9.07 7.60
CA TRP A 194 12.19 9.69 7.75
C TRP A 194 12.30 11.17 8.12
N SER A 195 13.13 11.49 9.11
CA SER A 195 13.39 12.87 9.54
C SER A 195 14.05 13.73 8.45
N LEU A 196 14.88 13.15 7.57
CA LEU A 196 15.42 13.86 6.41
C LEU A 196 14.30 14.42 5.52
N ILE A 197 13.18 13.69 5.35
CA ILE A 197 12.07 14.14 4.51
C ILE A 197 11.15 15.09 5.27
N PHE A 198 10.66 14.69 6.43
CA PHE A 198 9.51 15.34 7.06
C PHE A 198 9.87 16.40 8.12
N ASP A 199 11.07 16.30 8.72
CA ASP A 199 11.52 17.26 9.74
C ASP A 199 12.48 18.30 9.15
N ASN A 200 13.36 17.87 8.24
CA ASN A 200 14.47 18.68 7.72
C ASN A 200 14.38 18.98 6.21
N GLY A 201 13.57 18.25 5.44
CA GLY A 201 13.53 18.35 3.97
C GLY A 201 12.16 18.74 3.41
N PRO A 202 11.77 18.23 2.24
CA PRO A 202 10.66 18.78 1.44
C PRO A 202 9.31 18.64 2.15
N GLY A 203 9.14 17.60 2.94
CA GLY A 203 7.93 17.35 3.74
C GLY A 203 7.68 18.39 4.83
N LYS A 204 8.70 19.17 5.21
CA LYS A 204 8.56 20.29 6.16
C LYS A 204 7.81 21.47 5.54
N ALA A 205 8.11 21.81 4.28
CA ALA A 205 7.48 22.89 3.54
C ALA A 205 6.04 22.54 3.13
N ASP A 206 5.75 21.24 2.94
CA ASP A 206 4.43 20.75 2.56
C ASP A 206 3.46 20.59 3.74
N ARG A 207 3.80 21.05 4.96
CA ARG A 207 2.93 21.03 6.15
C ARG A 207 1.59 21.76 5.98
N SER A 208 1.43 22.58 4.95
CA SER A 208 0.17 23.26 4.58
C SER A 208 -0.60 22.59 3.44
N ARG A 209 0.00 21.64 2.71
CA ARG A 209 -0.62 20.94 1.56
C ARG A 209 -1.45 19.73 2.01
N SER A 210 -2.35 19.26 1.16
CA SER A 210 -3.16 18.07 1.46
C SER A 210 -2.28 16.82 1.62
N ASN A 211 -2.69 15.84 2.44
CA ASN A 211 -1.90 14.62 2.69
C ASN A 211 -1.63 13.80 1.41
N ALA A 212 -2.48 13.92 0.38
CA ALA A 212 -2.29 13.28 -0.92
C ALA A 212 -1.15 13.93 -1.74
N ASP A 213 -0.94 15.24 -1.59
CA ASP A 213 0.12 15.99 -2.30
C ASP A 213 1.50 15.85 -1.62
N ARG A 214 1.53 15.50 -0.33
CA ARG A 214 2.77 15.33 0.47
C ARG A 214 3.56 14.06 0.15
N ALA A 215 2.97 13.13 -0.61
CA ALA A 215 3.37 11.72 -0.63
C ALA A 215 4.11 11.26 -1.91
N THR A 216 4.32 12.12 -2.91
CA THR A 216 4.75 11.70 -4.25
C THR A 216 6.20 12.03 -4.60
N ARG A 217 7.05 12.39 -3.64
CA ARG A 217 8.43 12.85 -3.90
C ARG A 217 9.52 12.16 -3.09
N ALA A 218 9.21 11.06 -2.41
CA ALA A 218 10.19 10.30 -1.64
C ALA A 218 9.97 8.80 -1.81
N TYR A 219 11.02 8.12 -2.25
CA TYR A 219 11.01 6.68 -2.46
C TYR A 219 12.08 6.02 -1.60
N PHE A 220 11.71 4.92 -0.97
CA PHE A 220 12.59 4.15 -0.09
C PHE A 220 12.76 2.74 -0.64
N GLU A 221 13.97 2.24 -0.57
CA GLU A 221 14.34 0.90 -1.01
C GLU A 221 15.30 0.26 0.00
N VAL A 222 15.12 -1.03 0.26
CA VAL A 222 16.00 -1.84 1.11
C VAL A 222 16.40 -3.09 0.36
N GLY A 223 17.70 -3.36 0.33
CA GLY A 223 18.28 -4.56 -0.27
C GLY A 223 19.22 -5.24 0.70
N VAL A 224 19.14 -6.55 0.82
CA VAL A 224 19.91 -7.33 1.80
C VAL A 224 20.45 -8.60 1.18
N ASP A 225 21.72 -8.89 1.43
CA ASP A 225 22.33 -10.18 1.15
C ASP A 225 23.29 -10.61 2.28
N ALA A 226 24.17 -11.58 2.03
CA ALA A 226 25.13 -12.05 3.05
C ALA A 226 26.29 -11.08 3.33
N HIS A 227 26.50 -10.08 2.48
CA HIS A 227 27.68 -9.22 2.47
C HIS A 227 27.37 -7.75 2.73
N CYS A 228 26.13 -7.31 2.50
CA CYS A 228 25.71 -5.93 2.67
C CYS A 228 24.21 -5.85 2.94
N LEU A 229 23.84 -4.87 3.76
CA LEU A 229 22.47 -4.39 3.89
C LEU A 229 22.47 -2.92 3.47
N GLY A 230 21.81 -2.62 2.35
CA GLY A 230 21.67 -1.28 1.81
C GLY A 230 20.27 -0.72 2.04
N LEU A 231 20.21 0.53 2.49
CA LEU A 231 19.00 1.36 2.55
C LEU A 231 19.19 2.54 1.60
N ARG A 232 18.22 2.80 0.75
CA ARG A 232 18.24 3.88 -0.24
C ARG A 232 17.03 4.76 -0.06
N LEU A 233 17.25 6.05 -0.05
CA LEU A 233 16.21 7.06 -0.13
C LEU A 233 16.48 7.96 -1.32
N CYS A 234 15.50 8.14 -2.19
CA CYS A 234 15.53 9.18 -3.22
C CYS A 234 14.41 10.18 -2.96
N TYR A 235 14.74 11.47 -2.91
CA TYR A 235 13.75 12.53 -2.78
C TYR A 235 14.12 13.77 -3.60
N THR A 236 13.15 14.63 -3.89
CA THR A 236 13.39 15.87 -4.63
C THR A 236 13.39 17.07 -3.69
N GLU A 237 14.46 17.87 -3.74
CA GLU A 237 14.59 19.09 -2.94
C GLU A 237 14.98 20.28 -3.85
N PRO A 238 13.99 21.02 -4.38
CA PRO A 238 14.24 22.09 -5.34
C PRO A 238 15.12 23.20 -4.76
N GLY A 239 16.19 23.55 -5.48
CA GLY A 239 17.07 24.67 -5.13
C GLY A 239 18.27 24.31 -4.26
N TRP A 240 18.34 23.07 -3.74
CA TRP A 240 19.56 22.59 -3.09
C TRP A 240 20.69 22.46 -4.10
N LYS A 241 21.86 22.93 -3.69
CA LYS A 241 23.13 22.74 -4.38
C LYS A 241 23.96 21.71 -3.63
N VAL A 242 24.99 21.20 -4.29
CA VAL A 242 25.93 20.24 -3.68
C VAL A 242 26.54 20.78 -2.38
N LYS A 243 26.77 22.10 -2.29
CA LYS A 243 27.26 22.75 -1.07
C LYS A 243 26.31 22.60 0.12
N ASP A 244 25.00 22.66 -0.10
CA ASP A 244 24.01 22.50 0.97
C ASP A 244 24.02 21.07 1.50
N VAL A 245 24.20 20.09 0.61
CA VAL A 245 24.35 18.67 0.99
C VAL A 245 25.67 18.42 1.72
N LEU A 246 26.78 18.98 1.21
CA LEU A 246 28.06 18.90 1.91
C LEU A 246 27.91 19.44 3.33
N HIS A 247 27.33 20.62 3.50
CA HIS A 247 27.13 21.19 4.83
C HIS A 247 26.27 20.32 5.76
N GLN A 248 25.19 19.72 5.25
CA GLN A 248 24.31 18.87 6.06
C GLN A 248 24.95 17.55 6.48
N PHE A 249 25.77 16.97 5.60
CA PHE A 249 26.36 15.63 5.78
C PHE A 249 27.87 15.68 6.02
N TRP A 250 28.45 16.86 6.27
CA TRP A 250 29.85 16.99 6.61
C TRP A 250 30.10 16.39 8.00
N PRO A 251 31.17 15.59 8.21
CA PRO A 251 31.52 15.12 9.53
C PRO A 251 31.92 16.30 10.42
N GLY A 252 31.10 16.68 11.41
CA GLY A 252 31.36 17.90 12.17
C GLY A 252 30.30 18.21 13.22
N ALA A 253 30.72 18.26 14.47
CA ALA A 253 29.89 18.12 15.68
C ALA A 253 29.05 19.35 16.09
N LEU A 254 28.70 20.27 15.20
CA LEU A 254 27.87 21.43 15.60
C LEU A 254 26.41 21.03 15.88
N THR A 255 25.92 19.95 15.26
CA THR A 255 24.57 19.41 15.50
C THR A 255 24.53 17.87 15.40
N PRO A 256 25.08 17.13 16.38
CA PRO A 256 25.19 15.67 16.32
C PRO A 256 23.83 14.94 16.24
N SER A 257 22.73 15.63 16.54
CA SER A 257 21.37 15.12 16.51
C SER A 257 20.64 15.34 15.18
N THR A 258 21.27 15.93 14.17
CA THR A 258 20.63 16.06 12.85
C THR A 258 20.57 14.70 12.16
N ALA A 259 19.55 14.51 11.30
CA ALA A 259 19.35 13.25 10.61
C ALA A 259 20.57 12.84 9.76
N GLY A 260 21.26 13.80 9.12
CA GLY A 260 22.49 13.53 8.37
C GLY A 260 23.61 12.97 9.25
N GLN A 261 23.85 13.58 10.41
CA GLN A 261 24.86 13.08 11.37
C GLN A 261 24.50 11.72 11.95
N ILE A 262 23.21 11.47 12.21
CA ILE A 262 22.74 10.15 12.66
C ILE A 262 23.03 9.09 11.58
N LEU A 263 22.81 9.39 10.29
CA LEU A 263 23.15 8.44 9.23
C LEU A 263 24.65 8.13 9.20
N LEU A 264 25.52 9.15 9.37
CA LEU A 264 26.98 8.96 9.43
C LEU A 264 27.42 8.10 10.62
N GLN A 265 26.79 8.28 11.78
CA GLN A 265 27.13 7.55 13.01
C GLN A 265 26.70 6.08 12.99
N TYR A 266 25.55 5.78 12.37
CA TYR A 266 24.92 4.46 12.48
C TYR A 266 25.14 3.56 11.26
N SER A 267 25.69 4.09 10.17
CA SER A 267 26.04 3.31 8.97
C SER A 267 27.56 3.03 8.86
N ASP A 268 27.93 2.05 8.04
CA ASP A 268 29.34 1.81 7.68
C ASP A 268 29.78 2.63 6.46
N LEU A 269 28.80 2.99 5.61
CA LEU A 269 28.93 3.83 4.44
C LEU A 269 27.69 4.72 4.34
N VAL A 270 27.90 6.02 4.19
CA VAL A 270 26.89 6.96 3.68
C VAL A 270 27.33 7.44 2.31
N ARG A 271 26.48 7.26 1.32
CA ARG A 271 26.68 7.73 -0.05
C ARG A 271 25.54 8.65 -0.44
N ILE A 272 25.83 9.88 -0.82
CA ILE A 272 24.86 10.88 -1.22
C ILE A 272 25.20 11.39 -2.62
N HIS A 273 24.22 11.33 -3.50
CA HIS A 273 24.31 11.89 -4.84
C HIS A 273 23.27 12.98 -5.02
N VAL A 274 23.74 14.09 -5.56
CA VAL A 274 22.87 15.20 -5.95
C VAL A 274 22.84 15.23 -7.47
N ASP A 275 21.65 15.16 -8.05
CA ASP A 275 21.46 15.44 -9.46
C ASP A 275 21.31 16.96 -9.68
N PRO A 276 22.35 17.63 -10.19
CA PRO A 276 22.30 19.06 -10.45
C PRO A 276 21.27 19.45 -11.52
N ASP A 277 20.82 18.50 -12.34
CA ASP A 277 19.92 18.76 -13.46
C ASP A 277 18.43 18.61 -13.07
N SER A 278 18.12 17.80 -12.04
CA SER A 278 16.73 17.51 -11.62
C SER A 278 16.38 17.87 -10.17
N SER A 279 17.36 18.30 -9.35
CA SER A 279 17.19 18.48 -7.90
C SER A 279 16.82 17.19 -7.14
N GLU A 280 17.04 16.02 -7.76
CA GLU A 280 16.92 14.73 -7.09
C GLU A 280 18.14 14.50 -6.19
N ILE A 281 17.89 14.04 -4.97
CA ILE A 281 18.90 13.65 -4.00
C ILE A 281 18.70 12.17 -3.70
N GLU A 282 19.74 11.37 -3.96
CA GLU A 282 19.83 9.98 -3.51
C GLU A 282 20.70 9.92 -2.26
N VAL A 283 20.21 9.31 -1.20
CA VAL A 283 20.94 9.00 0.02
C VAL A 283 20.92 7.49 0.21
N VAL A 284 22.09 6.87 0.20
CA VAL A 284 22.29 5.44 0.45
C VAL A 284 23.09 5.25 1.72
N CYS A 285 22.58 4.44 2.62
CA CYS A 285 23.30 3.96 3.79
C CYS A 285 23.53 2.45 3.64
N ALA A 286 24.76 2.00 3.90
CA ALA A 286 25.06 0.57 3.91
C ALA A 286 25.61 0.13 5.27
N LEU A 287 25.26 -1.09 5.64
CA LEU A 287 25.84 -1.82 6.76
C LEU A 287 26.60 -3.02 6.22
N PHE A 288 27.78 -3.25 6.79
CA PHE A 288 28.64 -4.38 6.46
C PHE A 288 28.76 -5.34 7.65
N PRO A 289 28.97 -6.66 7.40
CA PRO A 289 29.14 -7.65 8.45
C PRO A 289 30.36 -7.41 9.33
N SER A 290 31.41 -6.78 8.80
CA SER A 290 32.59 -6.37 9.57
C SER A 290 32.31 -5.26 10.58
N GLY A 291 31.27 -4.45 10.35
CA GLY A 291 30.90 -3.33 11.19
C GLY A 291 30.43 -3.79 12.57
N PRO A 292 30.75 -3.06 13.66
CA PRO A 292 30.37 -3.46 15.00
C PRO A 292 28.84 -3.38 15.19
N ALA A 293 28.29 -4.23 16.05
CA ALA A 293 26.87 -4.19 16.42
C ALA A 293 26.53 -2.96 17.28
N GLU A 294 27.48 -2.54 18.14
CA GLU A 294 27.41 -1.34 18.98
C GLU A 294 28.43 -0.31 18.47
N ARG A 295 28.03 0.96 18.36
CA ARG A 295 28.79 1.96 17.61
C ARG A 295 29.58 2.90 18.52
N ALA A 296 30.83 3.11 18.15
CA ALA A 296 31.66 4.23 18.60
C ALA A 296 31.27 5.47 17.77
N THR A 297 30.69 6.48 18.43
CA THR A 297 30.15 7.70 17.80
C THR A 297 31.22 8.74 17.46
N ASP A 298 32.44 8.52 17.93
CA ASP A 298 33.60 9.40 17.84
C ASP A 298 34.49 9.13 16.63
N LEU A 299 34.11 8.17 15.77
CA LEU A 299 34.90 7.73 14.64
C LEU A 299 34.21 7.98 13.31
N LEU A 300 34.97 8.54 12.36
CA LEU A 300 34.54 8.70 10.99
C LEU A 300 34.40 7.33 10.31
N ARG A 301 33.31 7.17 9.55
CA ARG A 301 33.06 6.03 8.66
C ARG A 301 33.14 6.46 7.20
N THR A 302 32.92 5.53 6.29
CA THR A 302 32.99 5.87 4.87
C THR A 302 31.91 6.90 4.52
N LEU A 303 32.34 8.03 3.98
CA LEU A 303 31.47 9.10 3.48
C LEU A 303 31.75 9.30 2.00
N TRP A 304 30.69 9.39 1.21
CA TRP A 304 30.79 9.65 -0.21
C TRP A 304 29.69 10.60 -0.63
N ILE A 305 30.04 11.85 -0.90
CA ILE A 305 29.13 12.89 -1.38
C ILE A 305 29.69 13.37 -2.72
N GLU A 306 28.92 13.28 -3.80
CA GLU A 306 29.32 13.87 -5.08
C GLU A 306 28.13 14.23 -5.98
N PRO A 307 28.27 15.20 -6.89
CA PRO A 307 27.27 15.45 -7.92
C PRO A 307 27.36 14.41 -9.03
N LEU A 308 26.23 13.76 -9.36
CA LEU A 308 26.12 12.85 -10.49
C LEU A 308 24.90 13.23 -11.33
N SER A 309 25.01 13.14 -12.66
CA SER A 309 23.86 13.38 -13.53
C SER A 309 22.98 12.13 -13.63
N ASN A 310 21.66 12.31 -13.70
CA ASN A 310 20.72 11.21 -13.93
C ASN A 310 20.94 10.47 -15.27
N MET A 311 21.69 11.05 -16.22
CA MET A 311 22.01 10.40 -17.50
C MET A 311 22.86 9.13 -17.34
N THR A 312 23.66 9.01 -16.28
CA THR A 312 24.56 7.85 -16.05
C THR A 312 23.88 6.73 -15.26
N ARG A 313 22.64 6.94 -14.80
CA ARG A 313 21.92 6.02 -13.92
C ARG A 313 21.43 4.78 -14.65
N LEU A 314 21.99 3.62 -14.28
CA LEU A 314 21.46 2.30 -14.70
C LEU A 314 20.30 1.84 -13.81
N GLU A 315 20.40 2.09 -12.51
CA GLU A 315 19.39 1.70 -11.52
C GLU A 315 18.41 2.85 -11.24
N ARG A 316 17.31 2.88 -11.99
CA ARG A 316 16.22 3.85 -11.77
C ARG A 316 15.36 3.43 -10.59
N PHE A 317 14.82 4.40 -9.86
CA PHE A 317 13.72 4.10 -8.95
C PHE A 317 12.56 3.54 -9.75
N SER A 318 11.99 2.45 -9.26
CA SER A 318 10.92 1.79 -9.97
C SER A 318 9.60 2.52 -9.71
N GLU A 319 9.29 3.50 -10.55
CA GLU A 319 8.08 4.32 -10.45
C GLU A 319 6.79 3.53 -10.75
N SER A 320 6.87 2.34 -11.36
CA SER A 320 5.73 1.49 -11.68
C SER A 320 6.06 -0.01 -11.54
N PRO A 321 5.16 -0.83 -10.96
CA PRO A 321 5.28 -2.30 -10.95
C PRO A 321 5.29 -2.93 -12.35
N GLU A 322 4.79 -2.22 -13.37
CA GLU A 322 4.54 -2.76 -14.71
C GLU A 322 5.79 -2.82 -15.60
N THR A 323 6.86 -2.11 -15.23
CA THR A 323 8.13 -2.06 -15.99
C THR A 323 9.27 -2.86 -15.36
N GLN A 324 9.01 -3.65 -14.31
CA GLN A 324 10.07 -4.26 -13.50
C GLN A 324 10.57 -5.61 -14.03
N GLU A 325 11.90 -5.73 -14.14
CA GLU A 325 12.62 -7.00 -14.11
C GLU A 325 12.34 -7.75 -12.79
N HIS A 326 12.49 -9.09 -12.80
CA HIS A 326 12.11 -10.07 -11.77
C HIS A 326 12.67 -9.90 -10.32
N TYR A 327 13.28 -8.76 -9.97
CA TYR A 327 14.08 -8.58 -8.75
C TYR A 327 13.57 -7.52 -7.77
N HIS A 328 12.57 -6.72 -8.15
CA HIS A 328 11.96 -5.73 -7.27
C HIS A 328 10.69 -6.31 -6.64
N ARG A 329 10.58 -6.21 -5.33
CA ARG A 329 9.43 -6.68 -4.55
C ARG A 329 8.83 -5.49 -3.82
N PRO A 330 7.50 -5.32 -3.78
CA PRO A 330 6.92 -4.32 -2.89
C PRO A 330 7.34 -4.68 -1.45
N LEU A 331 7.76 -3.68 -0.68
CA LEU A 331 7.85 -3.82 0.76
C LEU A 331 6.40 -4.02 1.23
N VAL A 332 6.01 -5.26 1.53
CA VAL A 332 4.60 -5.64 1.72
C VAL A 332 4.05 -4.89 2.92
N THR A 333 3.31 -3.82 2.64
CA THR A 333 2.47 -3.15 3.62
C THR A 333 1.15 -3.90 3.69
N HIS A 334 1.03 -4.87 4.59
CA HIS A 334 -0.29 -5.41 4.96
C HIS A 334 -1.29 -4.28 5.35
N HIS A 335 -0.77 -3.08 5.66
CA HIS A 335 -1.53 -1.88 5.94
C HIS A 335 -1.86 -0.94 4.77
N ALA A 336 -1.44 -1.15 3.51
CA ALA A 336 -2.13 -0.46 2.41
C ALA A 336 -3.61 -0.90 2.35
N LEU A 337 -3.87 -2.17 2.70
CA LEU A 337 -5.22 -2.71 2.89
C LEU A 337 -5.87 -2.21 4.19
N ILE A 338 -5.12 -2.13 5.30
CA ILE A 338 -5.69 -1.76 6.62
C ILE A 338 -5.84 -0.24 6.79
N GLY A 339 -4.98 0.58 6.18
CA GLY A 339 -5.10 2.04 6.13
C GLY A 339 -6.25 2.48 5.23
N ASN A 340 -6.37 1.87 4.05
CA ASN A 340 -7.58 2.01 3.23
C ASN A 340 -8.81 1.50 3.99
N ALA A 341 -8.70 0.41 4.77
CA ALA A 341 -9.81 -0.06 5.61
C ALA A 341 -10.10 0.89 6.78
N ALA A 342 -9.12 1.56 7.38
CA ALA A 342 -9.30 2.50 8.48
C ALA A 342 -9.95 3.80 7.98
N GLU A 343 -9.49 4.34 6.84
CA GLU A 343 -10.15 5.45 6.15
C GLU A 343 -11.57 5.05 5.73
N LYS A 344 -11.77 3.82 5.24
CA LYS A 344 -13.12 3.30 4.92
C LYS A 344 -13.98 3.11 6.16
N ILE A 345 -13.41 2.69 7.28
CA ILE A 345 -14.10 2.53 8.56
C ILE A 345 -14.51 3.90 9.09
N ASP A 346 -13.65 4.91 9.02
CA ASP A 346 -13.98 6.25 9.48
C ASP A 346 -14.96 6.96 8.54
N GLU A 347 -14.88 6.72 7.21
CA GLU A 347 -15.90 7.11 6.24
C GLU A 347 -17.25 6.43 6.55
N LEU A 348 -17.25 5.13 6.84
CA LEU A 348 -18.46 4.39 7.21
C LEU A 348 -19.02 4.84 8.56
N LYS A 349 -18.17 5.14 9.55
CA LYS A 349 -18.61 5.72 10.83
C LYS A 349 -19.24 7.08 10.62
N LYS A 350 -18.66 7.93 9.78
CA LYS A 350 -19.24 9.23 9.43
C LYS A 350 -20.59 9.06 8.73
N GLN A 351 -20.71 8.11 7.80
CA GLN A 351 -21.98 7.78 7.17
C GLN A 351 -23.01 7.23 8.18
N VAL A 352 -22.58 6.43 9.15
CA VAL A 352 -23.43 5.96 10.25
C VAL A 352 -23.88 7.12 11.12
N ASP A 353 -22.99 8.02 11.53
CA ASP A 353 -23.32 9.21 12.33
C ASP A 353 -24.27 10.16 11.57
N GLU A 354 -24.07 10.33 10.25
CA GLU A 354 -24.99 11.08 9.38
C GLU A 354 -26.36 10.41 9.30
N LYS A 355 -26.40 9.08 9.20
CA LYS A 355 -27.65 8.31 9.19
C LYS A 355 -28.33 8.28 10.55
N ASP A 356 -27.58 8.25 11.64
CA ASP A 356 -28.12 8.31 13.00
C ASP A 356 -28.65 9.70 13.32
N LYS A 357 -27.99 10.76 12.84
CA LYS A 357 -28.54 12.12 12.86
C LYS A 357 -29.79 12.25 11.99
N GLU A 358 -29.80 11.64 10.80
CA GLU A 358 -31.00 11.60 9.96
C GLU A 358 -32.14 10.84 10.66
N ILE A 359 -31.84 9.74 11.35
CA ILE A 359 -32.79 8.98 12.16
C ILE A 359 -33.28 9.81 13.37
N GLU A 360 -32.40 10.53 14.05
CA GLU A 360 -32.78 11.45 15.14
C GLU A 360 -33.60 12.64 14.63
N GLU A 361 -33.27 13.21 13.47
CA GLU A 361 -34.06 14.23 12.80
C GLU A 361 -35.42 13.68 12.38
N LEU A 362 -35.50 12.45 11.87
CA LEU A 362 -36.77 11.79 11.55
C LEU A 362 -37.59 11.48 12.82
N LYS A 363 -36.94 11.10 13.93
CA LYS A 363 -37.59 10.88 15.23
C LYS A 363 -38.06 12.20 15.87
N SER A 364 -37.27 13.27 15.78
CA SER A 364 -37.52 14.59 16.38
C SER A 364 -38.46 15.47 15.55
N ARG A 365 -38.51 15.29 14.22
CA ARG A 365 -39.57 15.84 13.36
C ARG A 365 -40.94 15.23 13.65
N GLY A 366 -41.02 14.28 14.58
CA GLY A 366 -42.20 13.50 14.80
C GLY A 366 -42.43 12.65 13.57
N VAL A 367 -42.13 11.36 13.68
CA VAL A 367 -42.82 10.40 12.84
C VAL A 367 -44.30 10.49 13.23
N GLN A 368 -45.03 11.43 12.61
CA GLN A 368 -46.38 11.10 12.17
C GLN A 368 -46.17 9.77 11.44
N LYS A 369 -46.61 8.69 12.08
CA LYS A 369 -46.71 7.36 11.46
C LYS A 369 -47.75 7.44 10.35
N GLU A 370 -47.50 8.23 9.31
CA GLU A 370 -48.20 8.11 8.06
C GLU A 370 -47.57 6.91 7.35
N ASN A 371 -48.36 5.85 7.23
CA ASN A 371 -48.13 4.63 6.44
C ASN A 371 -47.60 3.38 7.16
N VAL A 372 -47.81 3.24 8.48
CA VAL A 372 -48.11 1.89 9.01
C VAL A 372 -49.60 1.83 9.23
N PHE A 373 -50.31 1.31 8.22
CA PHE A 373 -51.74 1.08 8.32
C PHE A 373 -51.97 -0.07 9.31
N ILE A 374 -52.33 0.28 10.54
CA ILE A 374 -52.85 -0.67 11.53
C ILE A 374 -54.28 -0.98 11.08
N TYR A 375 -54.55 -2.23 10.70
CA TYR A 375 -55.92 -2.68 10.46
C TYR A 375 -56.77 -2.33 11.70
N PRO A 376 -57.82 -1.52 11.58
CA PRO A 376 -58.80 -1.43 12.63
C PRO A 376 -59.42 -2.81 12.77
N SER A 377 -59.12 -3.51 13.86
CA SER A 377 -59.76 -4.78 14.18
C SER A 377 -61.27 -4.53 14.35
N GLY A 378 -62.05 -5.00 13.37
CA GLY A 378 -63.53 -4.91 13.41
C GLY A 378 -64.21 -4.32 12.16
N LEU A 379 -63.49 -4.00 11.08
CA LEU A 379 -64.12 -3.58 9.82
C LEU A 379 -64.55 -4.79 8.95
N ASP A 380 -65.74 -4.70 8.36
CA ASP A 380 -66.25 -5.69 7.40
C ASP A 380 -65.52 -5.56 6.03
N GLY A 381 -65.53 -6.63 5.24
CA GLY A 381 -64.81 -6.74 3.96
C GLY A 381 -65.15 -5.62 2.97
N GLU A 382 -66.41 -5.19 2.92
CA GLU A 382 -66.84 -4.06 2.08
C GLU A 382 -66.24 -2.72 2.52
N GLN A 383 -66.11 -2.50 3.84
CA GLN A 383 -65.53 -1.26 4.39
C GLN A 383 -64.02 -1.18 4.15
N LEU A 384 -63.34 -2.32 4.13
CA LEU A 384 -61.93 -2.44 3.73
C LEU A 384 -61.74 -2.13 2.25
N ILE A 385 -62.62 -2.63 1.38
CA ILE A 385 -62.59 -2.35 -0.06
C ILE A 385 -62.83 -0.86 -0.33
N ASP A 386 -63.80 -0.24 0.32
CA ASP A 386 -64.09 1.19 0.17
C ASP A 386 -62.94 2.09 0.63
N LEU A 387 -62.28 1.72 1.73
CA LEU A 387 -61.13 2.45 2.24
C LEU A 387 -59.93 2.38 1.28
N VAL A 388 -59.68 1.20 0.70
CA VAL A 388 -58.62 1.03 -0.29
C VAL A 388 -58.95 1.76 -1.59
N ASN A 389 -60.22 1.73 -2.02
CA ASN A 389 -60.69 2.48 -3.20
C ASN A 389 -60.52 3.99 -3.02
N ARG A 390 -60.81 4.55 -1.84
CA ARG A 390 -60.55 5.97 -1.54
C ARG A 390 -59.08 6.32 -1.61
N ARG A 391 -58.18 5.52 -1.02
CA ARG A 391 -56.73 5.78 -1.12
C ARG A 391 -56.21 5.62 -2.54
N LEU A 392 -56.72 4.68 -3.32
CA LEU A 392 -56.38 4.57 -4.74
C LEU A 392 -56.83 5.81 -5.54
N ALA A 393 -57.99 6.37 -5.24
CA ALA A 393 -58.48 7.59 -5.88
C ALA A 393 -57.58 8.79 -5.54
N GLU A 394 -57.14 8.92 -4.29
CA GLU A 394 -56.24 9.99 -3.85
C GLU A 394 -54.84 9.86 -4.46
N ILE A 395 -54.29 8.65 -4.54
CA ILE A 395 -53.01 8.40 -5.23
C ILE A 395 -53.12 8.75 -6.71
N LYS A 396 -54.22 8.36 -7.38
CA LYS A 396 -54.49 8.74 -8.78
C LYS A 396 -54.60 10.25 -8.95
N ALA A 397 -55.27 10.95 -8.04
CA ALA A 397 -55.38 12.41 -8.07
C ALA A 397 -54.01 13.09 -7.90
N LYS A 398 -53.18 12.60 -6.98
CA LYS A 398 -51.83 13.10 -6.73
C LYS A 398 -50.89 12.85 -7.92
N MET A 399 -50.95 11.66 -8.52
CA MET A 399 -50.22 11.34 -9.76
C MET A 399 -50.64 12.27 -10.91
N LYS A 400 -51.93 12.55 -11.07
CA LYS A 400 -52.43 13.46 -12.11
C LYS A 400 -51.93 14.89 -11.91
N SER A 401 -51.88 15.37 -10.66
CA SER A 401 -51.32 16.68 -10.30
C SER A 401 -49.83 16.78 -10.58
N LEU A 402 -49.04 15.77 -10.19
CA LEU A 402 -47.60 15.71 -10.46
C LEU A 402 -47.28 15.59 -11.96
N THR A 403 -48.11 14.85 -12.71
CA THR A 403 -47.97 14.75 -14.18
C THR A 403 -48.24 16.09 -14.85
N ALA A 404 -49.24 16.85 -14.38
CA ALA A 404 -49.51 18.20 -14.89
C ALA A 404 -48.37 19.19 -14.56
N GLN A 405 -47.77 19.10 -13.36
CA GLN A 405 -46.59 19.89 -12.99
C GLN A 405 -45.38 19.53 -13.85
N TYR A 406 -45.16 18.23 -14.10
CA TYR A 406 -44.09 17.75 -14.97
C TYR A 406 -44.27 18.22 -16.43
N GLN A 407 -45.51 18.23 -16.94
CA GLN A 407 -45.81 18.75 -18.27
C GLN A 407 -45.65 20.28 -18.39
N ALA A 408 -45.87 21.03 -17.29
CA ALA A 408 -45.64 22.47 -17.24
C ALA A 408 -44.13 22.82 -17.22
N LEU A 409 -43.30 21.99 -16.59
CA LEU A 409 -41.82 22.06 -16.55
C LEU A 409 -41.13 21.51 -17.83
N HIS A 410 -41.87 21.38 -18.93
CA HIS A 410 -41.33 21.02 -20.24
C HIS A 410 -41.39 22.18 -21.24
N GLN A 411 -41.63 23.41 -20.76
CA GLN A 411 -41.71 24.61 -21.59
C GLN A 411 -40.58 25.62 -21.37
N ASP A 412 -39.64 25.46 -20.43
CA ASP A 412 -38.48 26.37 -20.33
C ASP A 412 -37.16 25.70 -19.85
N ARG A 413 -36.04 26.40 -20.08
CA ARG A 413 -34.67 25.84 -20.20
C ARG A 413 -33.96 25.34 -18.92
N ASP A 414 -33.15 24.31 -19.12
CA ASP A 414 -31.94 23.76 -18.43
C ASP A 414 -31.83 23.67 -16.89
N ASP A 415 -32.37 24.58 -16.07
CA ASP A 415 -32.39 24.40 -14.60
C ASP A 415 -33.51 23.44 -14.15
N GLU A 416 -34.44 23.11 -15.04
CA GLU A 416 -35.60 22.24 -14.80
C GLU A 416 -35.26 20.73 -14.89
N LEU A 417 -34.10 20.34 -15.42
CA LEU A 417 -33.73 18.93 -15.61
C LEU A 417 -33.57 18.15 -14.29
N LYS A 418 -33.08 18.80 -13.24
CA LYS A 418 -32.95 18.17 -11.90
C LYS A 418 -34.30 18.02 -11.21
N GLU A 419 -35.17 19.01 -11.33
CA GLU A 419 -36.51 18.97 -10.74
C GLU A 419 -37.41 17.98 -11.51
N ALA A 420 -37.30 17.94 -12.85
CA ALA A 420 -37.94 16.94 -13.70
C ALA A 420 -37.45 15.51 -13.37
N ALA A 421 -36.16 15.31 -13.11
CA ALA A 421 -35.61 14.02 -12.68
C ALA A 421 -36.13 13.62 -11.29
N ARG A 422 -36.25 14.57 -10.35
CA ARG A 422 -36.84 14.36 -9.02
C ARG A 422 -38.30 13.95 -9.13
N LEU A 423 -39.10 14.69 -9.91
CA LEU A 423 -40.52 14.40 -10.15
C LEU A 423 -40.72 13.06 -10.86
N MET A 424 -39.86 12.69 -11.82
CA MET A 424 -39.89 11.36 -12.45
C MET A 424 -39.60 10.23 -11.47
N LYS A 425 -38.68 10.44 -10.53
CA LYS A 425 -38.39 9.45 -9.48
C LYS A 425 -39.60 9.27 -8.57
N GLU A 426 -40.23 10.37 -8.15
CA GLU A 426 -41.42 10.35 -7.29
C GLU A 426 -42.63 9.70 -8.00
N LEU A 427 -42.81 9.96 -9.30
CA LEU A 427 -43.82 9.29 -10.14
C LEU A 427 -43.58 7.78 -10.26
N ARG A 428 -42.33 7.34 -10.39
CA ARG A 428 -42.00 5.90 -10.42
C ARG A 428 -42.26 5.22 -9.09
N GLU A 429 -41.94 5.87 -7.97
CA GLU A 429 -42.21 5.35 -6.64
C GLU A 429 -43.72 5.26 -6.37
N LEU A 430 -44.50 6.30 -6.70
CA LEU A 430 -45.96 6.26 -6.59
C LEU A 430 -46.59 5.20 -7.52
N SER A 431 -46.08 5.03 -8.73
CA SER A 431 -46.56 3.98 -9.65
C SER A 431 -46.26 2.57 -9.12
N SER A 432 -45.09 2.36 -8.51
CA SER A 432 -44.73 1.11 -7.84
C SER A 432 -45.65 0.83 -6.64
N GLN A 433 -45.90 1.85 -5.81
CA GLN A 433 -46.87 1.74 -4.71
C GLN A 433 -48.27 1.39 -5.22
N GLN A 434 -48.74 2.05 -6.29
CA GLN A 434 -50.04 1.76 -6.89
C GLN A 434 -50.13 0.30 -7.37
N LYS A 435 -49.10 -0.22 -8.03
CA LYS A 435 -49.05 -1.63 -8.47
C LYS A 435 -49.11 -2.59 -7.27
N ASN A 436 -48.36 -2.31 -6.21
CA ASN A 436 -48.41 -3.10 -4.98
C ASN A 436 -49.79 -3.06 -4.31
N TRP A 437 -50.46 -1.90 -4.32
CA TRP A 437 -51.83 -1.78 -3.80
C TRP A 437 -52.85 -2.54 -4.64
N ILE A 438 -52.73 -2.52 -5.97
CA ILE A 438 -53.58 -3.31 -6.87
C ILE A 438 -53.37 -4.81 -6.64
N ALA A 439 -52.12 -5.26 -6.50
CA ALA A 439 -51.81 -6.66 -6.19
C ALA A 439 -52.44 -7.10 -4.85
N ARG A 440 -52.32 -6.27 -3.81
CA ARG A 440 -52.93 -6.54 -2.50
C ARG A 440 -54.46 -6.55 -2.53
N LEU A 441 -55.09 -5.69 -3.33
CA LEU A 441 -56.53 -5.76 -3.57
C LEU A 441 -56.92 -7.08 -4.24
N SER A 442 -56.15 -7.51 -5.24
CA SER A 442 -56.37 -8.79 -5.92
C SER A 442 -56.29 -9.94 -4.92
N ASP A 443 -55.29 -9.95 -4.04
CA ASP A 443 -55.16 -10.96 -2.98
C ASP A 443 -56.34 -10.95 -2.00
N ILE A 444 -56.81 -9.76 -1.60
CA ILE A 444 -57.97 -9.64 -0.71
C ILE A 444 -59.23 -10.18 -1.40
N VAL A 445 -59.49 -9.77 -2.64
CA VAL A 445 -60.64 -10.22 -3.44
C VAL A 445 -60.60 -11.73 -3.66
N GLN A 446 -59.43 -12.28 -3.93
CA GLN A 446 -59.23 -13.71 -4.12
C GLN A 446 -59.44 -14.50 -2.82
N ASN A 447 -58.93 -14.01 -1.69
CA ASN A 447 -59.21 -14.60 -0.38
C ASN A 447 -60.71 -14.56 -0.03
N PHE A 448 -61.42 -13.49 -0.41
CA PHE A 448 -62.88 -13.45 -0.24
C PHE A 448 -63.61 -14.44 -1.16
N HIS A 449 -63.15 -14.62 -2.40
CA HIS A 449 -63.70 -15.63 -3.32
C HIS A 449 -63.45 -17.05 -2.80
N GLU A 450 -62.27 -17.33 -2.26
CA GLU A 450 -61.92 -18.63 -1.67
C GLU A 450 -62.73 -18.90 -0.41
N LYS A 451 -62.93 -17.90 0.46
CA LYS A 451 -63.82 -18.02 1.63
C LYS A 451 -65.28 -18.20 1.23
N ALA A 452 -65.75 -17.51 0.20
CA ALA A 452 -67.11 -17.67 -0.32
C ALA A 452 -67.30 -19.06 -0.98
N ALA A 453 -66.30 -19.57 -1.69
CA ALA A 453 -66.29 -20.91 -2.26
C ALA A 453 -66.24 -21.99 -1.18
N ALA A 454 -65.45 -21.79 -0.12
CA ALA A 454 -65.41 -22.67 1.04
C ALA A 454 -66.76 -22.70 1.79
N ALA A 455 -67.37 -21.53 2.02
CA ALA A 455 -68.69 -21.42 2.64
C ALA A 455 -69.81 -22.03 1.76
N ALA A 456 -69.71 -21.91 0.43
CA ALA A 456 -70.61 -22.58 -0.51
C ALA A 456 -70.41 -24.10 -0.52
N GLY A 457 -69.17 -24.58 -0.41
CA GLY A 457 -68.82 -26.00 -0.27
C GLY A 457 -69.31 -26.60 1.06
N GLU A 458 -69.18 -25.86 2.17
CA GLU A 458 -69.72 -26.26 3.47
C GLU A 458 -71.26 -26.25 3.48
N ARG A 459 -71.91 -25.29 2.82
CA ARG A 459 -73.37 -25.32 2.63
C ARG A 459 -73.81 -26.49 1.76
N ALA A 460 -73.11 -26.79 0.67
CA ALA A 460 -73.40 -27.97 -0.16
C ALA A 460 -73.20 -29.28 0.63
N ALA A 461 -72.12 -29.37 1.42
CA ALA A 461 -71.87 -30.51 2.31
C ALA A 461 -72.94 -30.63 3.38
N ALA A 462 -73.29 -29.56 4.09
CA ALA A 462 -74.35 -29.53 5.11
C ALA A 462 -75.73 -29.88 4.51
N THR A 463 -76.00 -29.47 3.27
CA THR A 463 -77.24 -29.82 2.56
C THR A 463 -77.26 -31.31 2.22
N ALA A 464 -76.14 -31.89 1.78
CA ALA A 464 -75.99 -33.34 1.55
C ALA A 464 -76.06 -34.18 2.84
N THR A 465 -75.56 -33.63 3.97
CA THR A 465 -75.71 -34.25 5.30
C THR A 465 -77.17 -34.18 5.77
N LEU A 466 -77.88 -33.08 5.51
CA LEU A 466 -79.32 -32.95 5.82
C LEU A 466 -80.20 -33.89 4.97
N THR A 467 -79.89 -34.11 3.68
CA THR A 467 -80.60 -35.12 2.87
C THR A 467 -80.32 -36.56 3.30
N SER A 468 -79.10 -36.87 3.76
CA SER A 468 -78.78 -38.21 4.29
C SER A 468 -79.33 -38.45 5.70
N THR A 469 -79.44 -37.41 6.53
CA THR A 469 -80.02 -37.52 7.88
C THR A 469 -81.56 -37.61 7.83
N ASN A 470 -82.21 -36.93 6.88
CA ASN A 470 -83.66 -37.08 6.65
C ASN A 470 -84.07 -38.40 5.96
N GLN A 471 -83.12 -39.20 5.46
CA GLN A 471 -83.38 -40.59 5.04
C GLN A 471 -83.12 -41.60 6.18
N ALA A 472 -82.44 -41.20 7.26
CA ALA A 472 -82.14 -42.07 8.41
C ALA A 472 -83.19 -41.98 9.54
N THR A 473 -84.09 -40.99 9.51
CA THR A 473 -85.22 -40.82 10.46
C THR A 473 -86.58 -41.27 9.92
N ALA A 474 -86.60 -42.04 8.83
CA ALA A 474 -87.77 -42.80 8.42
C ALA A 474 -87.62 -44.28 8.82
N LYS A 475 -87.85 -44.57 10.11
CA LYS A 475 -88.24 -45.92 10.55
C LYS A 475 -89.50 -45.82 11.42
N PRO A 476 -90.57 -46.55 11.08
CA PRO A 476 -91.83 -46.52 11.79
C PRO A 476 -91.77 -47.39 13.04
N GLU A 477 -92.31 -46.90 14.16
CA GLU A 477 -92.78 -47.76 15.23
C GLU A 477 -94.15 -48.31 14.82
N LEU A 478 -94.25 -49.63 14.69
CA LEU A 478 -95.53 -50.35 14.72
C LEU A 478 -95.49 -51.30 15.91
N SER A 479 -96.49 -51.09 16.76
CA SER A 479 -96.88 -51.87 17.92
C SER A 479 -97.29 -53.29 17.57
N GLU A 480 -97.17 -54.14 18.58
CA GLU A 480 -97.62 -55.53 18.68
C GLU A 480 -99.02 -55.78 18.08
N GLU A 481 -99.14 -56.82 17.24
CA GLU A 481 -100.14 -57.88 17.40
C GLU A 481 -99.92 -59.03 16.39
N GLU A 482 -100.33 -60.22 16.81
CA GLU A 482 -100.76 -61.37 15.99
C GLU A 482 -99.74 -62.43 15.47
N THR A 483 -99.74 -63.53 16.24
CA THR A 483 -99.97 -64.94 15.82
C THR A 483 -98.98 -65.70 14.93
N ALA A 484 -98.37 -66.69 15.58
CA ALA A 484 -98.14 -68.08 15.16
C ALA A 484 -98.72 -68.57 13.82
N LEU A 485 -97.91 -69.22 12.96
CA LEU A 485 -97.90 -70.68 12.71
C LEU A 485 -96.96 -71.06 11.54
N ALA A 486 -96.30 -72.22 11.70
CA ALA A 486 -96.00 -73.25 10.68
C ALA A 486 -95.12 -72.97 9.44
N ALA A 487 -93.95 -73.65 9.48
CA ALA A 487 -93.48 -74.65 8.52
C ALA A 487 -93.00 -74.30 7.09
N SER A 488 -91.74 -74.70 6.87
CA SER A 488 -91.14 -75.24 5.63
C SER A 488 -90.84 -74.27 4.47
N GLY A 489 -89.64 -74.41 3.89
CA GLY A 489 -89.29 -73.68 2.66
C GLY A 489 -87.78 -73.61 2.40
N THR A 490 -87.24 -74.71 1.90
CA THR A 490 -85.87 -74.93 1.44
C THR A 490 -85.47 -74.09 0.22
N GLN A 491 -84.15 -73.90 0.08
CA GLN A 491 -83.34 -73.94 -1.16
C GLN A 491 -82.99 -72.66 -1.96
N THR A 492 -81.65 -72.50 -2.10
CA THR A 492 -80.87 -72.10 -3.30
C THR A 492 -80.97 -70.63 -3.73
N ARG A 493 -79.95 -69.96 -4.30
CA ARG A 493 -78.77 -70.35 -5.09
C ARG A 493 -77.84 -69.11 -5.13
N GLU A 494 -76.56 -69.22 -4.76
CA GLU A 494 -75.39 -69.19 -5.67
C GLU A 494 -75.35 -68.01 -6.66
N LYS A 495 -74.29 -67.18 -6.58
CA LYS A 495 -73.14 -67.12 -7.53
C LYS A 495 -73.27 -65.84 -8.37
N PHE A 496 -72.23 -65.14 -8.83
CA PHE A 496 -70.81 -65.36 -9.09
C PHE A 496 -70.14 -63.97 -8.98
N GLY A 497 -68.92 -63.84 -8.46
CA GLY A 497 -67.72 -63.73 -9.31
C GLY A 497 -67.45 -62.26 -9.67
N SER A 498 -66.23 -61.73 -9.76
CA SER A 498 -64.93 -62.36 -9.91
C SER A 498 -63.90 -61.21 -9.97
N THR A 499 -62.78 -61.37 -9.24
CA THR A 499 -61.40 -60.96 -9.62
C THR A 499 -61.08 -59.46 -9.82
N ARG A 500 -59.88 -58.93 -9.50
CA ARG A 500 -58.56 -59.56 -9.32
C ARG A 500 -57.59 -58.63 -8.56
N ASN A 501 -56.77 -59.24 -7.70
CA ASN A 501 -55.39 -58.91 -7.29
C ASN A 501 -54.58 -58.11 -8.33
N GLY A 502 -53.54 -57.33 -8.01
CA GLY A 502 -52.70 -57.26 -6.81
C GLY A 502 -51.23 -56.98 -7.20
N SER A 503 -50.40 -56.67 -6.20
CA SER A 503 -48.91 -56.69 -6.15
C SER A 503 -48.12 -55.72 -7.06
N LYS A 504 -47.36 -54.76 -6.52
CA LYS A 504 -46.05 -54.83 -5.82
C LYS A 504 -44.82 -54.95 -6.76
N LYS A 505 -43.85 -54.04 -6.50
CA LYS A 505 -42.37 -54.14 -6.64
C LYS A 505 -41.82 -54.11 -8.08
N ARG A 506 -40.62 -53.58 -8.38
CA ARG A 506 -39.61 -52.69 -7.75
C ARG A 506 -38.53 -52.49 -8.84
N ALA A 507 -37.84 -51.34 -8.82
CA ALA A 507 -36.43 -51.11 -9.21
C ALA A 507 -35.97 -51.41 -10.66
N ALA A 508 -35.57 -50.35 -11.35
CA ALA A 508 -34.19 -50.11 -11.77
C ALA A 508 -33.94 -48.59 -11.71
#